data_AF-A0A529AXP3-F1
#
_entry.id   AF-A0A529AXP3-F1
#
_cell.length_a   1.000
_cell.length_b   1.000
_cell.length_c   1.000
_cell.angle_alpha   90.00
_cell.angle_beta   90.00
_cell.angle_gamma   90.00
#
_symmetry.space_group_name_H-M   'P 1'
#
loop_
_entity.id
_entity.type
_entity.pdbx_description
1 polymer ?
#
loop_
_entity_poly.entity_id
_entity_poly.type
_entity_poly.pdbx_seq_one_letter_code
_entity_poly.pdbx_strand_id
1 'polypeptide(L)'
;MTDPHDTVQLLHVLGYLYGCHGQVKRGAAYLLIAAQLSPGNPGVLRTLAHLLILDGEADKALATIARLETLEGMEHPTLALLKSRALLAAGRKAEARAMFRTYLSRRGDD
;
A
#
# COMPACT_ATOMS: atom_id res chain seq x y z
N MET A 1 16.88 25.06 3.66
CA MET A 1 16.97 23.71 3.06
C MET A 1 15.93 22.87 3.75
N THR A 2 14.92 22.40 3.04
CA THR A 2 13.91 21.47 3.58
C THR A 2 14.59 20.14 3.89
N ASP A 3 14.32 19.57 5.06
CA ASP A 3 14.82 18.25 5.43
C ASP A 3 14.30 17.21 4.41
N PRO A 4 15.13 16.28 3.90
CA PRO A 4 14.66 15.12 3.14
C PRO A 4 13.48 14.40 3.81
N HIS A 5 13.44 14.34 5.14
CA HIS A 5 12.32 13.77 5.89
C HIS A 5 11.01 14.56 5.68
N ASP A 6 11.06 15.88 5.82
CA ASP A 6 9.91 16.78 5.59
C ASP A 6 9.38 16.66 4.16
N THR A 7 10.30 16.51 3.20
CA THR A 7 9.96 16.34 1.79
C THR A 7 9.19 15.04 1.55
N VAL A 8 9.65 13.93 2.15
CA VAL A 8 8.96 12.63 2.07
C VAL A 8 7.58 12.72 2.72
N GLN A 9 7.46 13.35 3.89
CA GLN A 9 6.18 13.51 4.58
C GLN A 9 5.20 14.36 3.77
N LEU A 10 5.65 15.46 3.17
CA LEU A 10 4.82 16.31 2.31
C LEU A 10 4.33 15.54 1.08
N LEU A 11 5.21 14.82 0.40
CA LEU A 11 4.86 13.99 -0.76
C LEU A 11 3.86 12.88 -0.38
N HIS A 12 4.03 12.28 0.80
CA HIS A 12 3.10 11.28 1.33
C HIS A 12 1.70 11.88 1.52
N VAL A 13 1.61 13.02 2.22
CA VAL A 13 0.33 13.70 2.48
C VAL A 13 -0.33 14.14 1.18
N LEU A 14 0.42 14.75 0.24
CA LEU A 14 -0.12 15.11 -1.07
C LEU A 14 -0.65 13.89 -1.83
N GLY A 15 0.14 12.81 -1.85
CA GLY A 15 -0.25 11.54 -2.47
C GLY A 15 -1.57 11.00 -1.92
N TYR A 16 -1.70 10.97 -0.59
CA TYR A 16 -2.91 10.56 0.10
C TYR A 16 -4.10 11.46 -0.24
N LEU A 17 -3.94 12.79 -0.15
CA LEU A 17 -5.01 13.75 -0.42
C LEU A 17 -5.52 13.66 -1.86
N TYR A 18 -4.63 13.57 -2.85
CA TYR A 18 -5.05 13.37 -4.24
C TYR A 18 -5.82 12.05 -4.43
N GLY A 19 -5.39 10.98 -3.76
CA GLY A 19 -6.10 9.69 -3.75
C GLY A 19 -7.52 9.81 -3.18
N CYS A 20 -7.69 10.47 -2.03
CA CYS A 20 -9.01 10.69 -1.41
C CYS A 20 -9.97 11.48 -2.31
N HIS A 21 -9.44 12.35 -3.18
CA HIS A 21 -10.23 13.15 -4.13
C HIS A 21 -10.37 12.49 -5.51
N GLY A 22 -10.14 11.18 -5.60
CA GLY A 22 -10.30 10.40 -6.84
C GLY A 22 -9.20 10.61 -7.88
N GLN A 23 -8.21 11.46 -7.61
CA GLN A 23 -7.04 11.65 -8.48
C GLN A 23 -5.98 10.58 -8.21
N VAL A 24 -6.37 9.31 -8.32
CA VAL A 24 -5.58 8.15 -7.90
C VAL A 24 -4.20 8.11 -8.58
N LYS A 25 -4.14 8.27 -9.91
CA LYS A 25 -2.88 8.29 -10.66
C LYS A 25 -1.91 9.39 -10.20
N ARG A 26 -2.46 10.59 -9.95
CA ARG A 26 -1.68 11.73 -9.48
C ARG A 26 -1.16 11.48 -8.07
N GLY A 27 -2.01 10.93 -7.19
CA GLY A 27 -1.61 10.54 -5.84
C GLY A 27 -0.50 9.48 -5.85
N ALA A 28 -0.62 8.46 -6.71
CA ALA A 28 0.38 7.41 -6.87
C ALA A 28 1.72 7.97 -7.36
N ALA A 29 1.73 8.96 -8.25
CA ALA A 29 2.95 9.61 -8.71
C ALA A 29 3.74 10.27 -7.57
N TYR A 30 3.07 11.03 -6.68
CA TYR A 30 3.73 11.62 -5.52
C TYR A 30 4.28 10.56 -4.55
N LEU A 31 3.54 9.46 -4.36
CA LEU A 31 3.95 8.36 -3.49
C LEU A 31 5.13 7.55 -4.08
N LEU A 32 5.21 7.42 -5.40
CA LEU A 32 6.36 6.81 -6.05
C LEU A 32 7.64 7.63 -5.81
N ILE A 33 7.55 8.96 -5.89
CA ILE A 33 8.68 9.84 -5.56
C ILE A 33 9.03 9.71 -4.08
N ALA A 34 8.04 9.72 -3.18
CA ALA A 34 8.28 9.52 -1.75
C ALA A 34 8.95 8.16 -1.45
N ALA A 35 8.54 7.10 -2.15
CA ALA A 35 9.10 5.76 -2.00
C ALA A 35 10.51 5.63 -2.61
N GLN A 36 10.87 6.46 -3.58
CA GLN A 36 12.25 6.54 -4.08
C GLN A 36 13.16 7.26 -3.09
N LEU A 37 12.66 8.32 -2.45
CA LEU A 37 13.42 9.10 -1.45
C LEU A 37 13.54 8.37 -0.10
N SER A 38 12.51 7.62 0.30
CA SER A 38 12.52 6.80 1.51
C SER A 38 12.01 5.39 1.24
N PRO A 39 12.86 4.53 0.65
CA PRO A 39 12.44 3.20 0.21
C PRO A 39 12.07 2.25 1.36
N GLY A 40 12.51 2.55 2.59
CA GLY A 40 12.19 1.79 3.79
C GLY A 40 11.00 2.32 4.58
N ASN A 41 10.25 3.31 4.09
CA ASN A 41 9.14 3.91 4.84
C ASN A 41 7.83 3.11 4.65
N PRO A 42 7.34 2.38 5.68
CA PRO A 42 6.17 1.54 5.52
C PRO A 42 4.88 2.33 5.35
N GLY A 43 4.78 3.54 5.92
CA GLY A 43 3.61 4.40 5.76
C GLY A 43 3.40 4.81 4.30
N VAL A 44 4.48 5.25 3.64
CA VAL A 44 4.47 5.61 2.22
C VAL A 44 4.09 4.41 1.36
N LEU A 45 4.73 3.26 1.60
CA LEU A 45 4.48 2.04 0.83
C LEU A 45 3.04 1.53 1.01
N ARG A 46 2.45 1.64 2.22
CA ARG A 46 1.05 1.26 2.47
C ARG A 46 0.08 2.13 1.68
N THR A 47 0.28 3.44 1.70
CA THR A 47 -0.56 4.36 0.91
C THR A 47 -0.35 4.13 -0.59
N LEU A 48 0.88 3.89 -1.04
CA LEU A 48 1.18 3.58 -2.44
C LEU A 48 0.47 2.30 -2.90
N ALA A 49 0.59 1.22 -2.14
CA ALA A 49 -0.09 -0.04 -2.42
C ALA A 49 -1.61 0.16 -2.50
N HIS A 50 -2.19 0.94 -1.58
CA HIS A 50 -3.61 1.24 -1.60
C HIS A 50 -4.04 1.97 -2.88
N LEU A 51 -3.30 3.00 -3.31
CA LEU A 51 -3.62 3.74 -4.52
C LEU A 51 -3.42 2.91 -5.79
N LEU A 52 -2.39 2.06 -5.85
CA LEU A 52 -2.19 1.13 -6.97
C LEU A 52 -3.34 0.13 -7.10
N ILE A 53 -3.92 -0.34 -5.99
CA ILE A 53 -5.12 -1.19 -6.02
C ILE A 53 -6.31 -0.41 -6.61
N LEU A 54 -6.51 0.85 -6.20
CA LEU A 54 -7.61 1.68 -6.71
C LEU A 54 -7.44 2.02 -8.20
N ASP A 55 -6.20 2.14 -8.68
CA ASP A 55 -5.89 2.41 -10.10
C ASP A 55 -5.99 1.14 -10.98
N GLY A 56 -6.20 -0.04 -10.39
CA GLY A 56 -6.21 -1.32 -11.09
C GLY A 56 -4.81 -1.86 -11.43
N GLU A 57 -3.75 -1.21 -10.94
CA GLU A 57 -2.35 -1.59 -11.10
C GLU A 57 -1.97 -2.70 -10.10
N ALA A 58 -2.69 -3.82 -10.18
CA ALA A 58 -2.67 -4.88 -9.17
C ALA A 58 -1.29 -5.53 -8.99
N ASP A 59 -0.53 -5.74 -10.06
CA ASP A 59 0.81 -6.33 -9.99
C ASP A 59 1.80 -5.42 -9.26
N LYS A 60 1.74 -4.10 -9.54
CA LYS A 60 2.55 -3.10 -8.82
C LYS A 60 2.15 -3.03 -7.35
N ALA A 61 0.86 -3.13 -7.05
CA ALA A 61 0.39 -3.20 -5.67
C ALA A 61 0.95 -4.43 -4.95
N LEU A 62 0.89 -5.62 -5.56
CA LEU A 62 1.44 -6.85 -5.00
C LEU A 62 2.95 -6.75 -4.76
N ALA A 63 3.72 -6.19 -5.69
CA ALA A 63 5.15 -5.95 -5.50
C ALA A 63 5.43 -4.97 -4.34
N THR A 64 4.63 -3.92 -4.21
CA THR A 64 4.74 -2.95 -3.11
C THR A 64 4.40 -3.60 -1.76
N ILE A 65 3.39 -4.48 -1.72
CA ILE A 65 3.01 -5.24 -0.53
C ILE A 65 4.10 -6.26 -0.15
N ALA A 66 4.70 -6.95 -1.12
CA ALA A 66 5.82 -7.86 -0.85
C ALA A 66 6.98 -7.13 -0.18
N ARG A 67 7.26 -5.89 -0.60
CA ARG A 67 8.24 -5.03 0.06
C ARG A 67 7.83 -4.67 1.49
N LEU A 68 6.57 -4.35 1.73
CA LEU A 68 6.06 -4.10 3.09
C LEU A 68 6.20 -5.31 4.00
N GLU A 69 5.93 -6.52 3.49
CA GLU A 69 6.10 -7.78 4.22
C GLU A 69 7.54 -7.98 4.70
N THR A 70 8.54 -7.49 3.94
CA THR A 70 9.96 -7.52 4.36
C THR A 70 10.32 -6.49 5.45
N LEU A 71 9.53 -5.41 5.59
CA LEU A 71 9.81 -4.31 6.51
C LEU A 71 9.03 -4.40 7.83
N GLU A 72 7.73 -4.67 7.76
CA GLU A 72 6.83 -4.72 8.93
C GLU A 72 6.64 -6.17 9.45
N GLY A 73 7.12 -7.17 8.71
CA GLY A 73 6.87 -8.59 9.00
C GLY A 73 5.53 -9.08 8.45
N MET A 74 5.48 -10.36 8.07
CA MET A 74 4.32 -10.99 7.43
C MET A 74 3.07 -11.09 8.33
N GLU A 75 3.21 -10.78 9.61
CA GLU A 75 2.16 -10.96 10.61
C GLU A 75 1.23 -9.75 10.72
N HIS A 76 1.63 -8.58 10.23
CA HIS A 76 0.84 -7.36 10.35
C HIS A 76 -0.54 -7.51 9.67
N PRO A 77 -1.68 -7.46 10.42
CA PRO A 77 -3.01 -7.80 9.89
C PRO A 77 -3.41 -6.96 8.67
N THR A 78 -3.00 -5.69 8.64
CA THR A 78 -3.31 -4.77 7.53
C THR A 78 -2.70 -5.23 6.20
N LEU A 79 -1.58 -5.97 6.21
CA LEU A 79 -0.95 -6.48 4.98
C LEU A 79 -1.77 -7.60 4.37
N ALA A 80 -2.36 -8.49 5.18
CA ALA A 80 -3.25 -9.54 4.69
C ALA A 80 -4.49 -8.95 4.00
N LEU A 81 -5.06 -7.86 4.55
CA LEU A 81 -6.16 -7.14 3.93
C LEU A 81 -5.75 -6.46 2.61
N LEU A 82 -4.63 -5.75 2.58
CA LEU A 82 -4.12 -5.12 1.35
C LEU A 82 -3.85 -6.16 0.24
N LYS A 83 -3.22 -7.28 0.59
CA LYS A 83 -2.93 -8.38 -0.33
C LYS A 83 -4.20 -9.00 -0.89
N SER A 84 -5.21 -9.22 -0.03
CA SER A 84 -6.53 -9.69 -0.46
C SER A 84 -7.16 -8.76 -1.51
N ARG A 85 -7.13 -7.45 -1.26
CA ARG A 85 -7.67 -6.44 -2.18
C ARG A 85 -6.90 -6.37 -3.51
N ALA A 86 -5.57 -6.44 -3.47
CA ALA A 86 -4.74 -6.48 -4.67
C ALA A 86 -5.00 -7.73 -5.51
N LEU A 87 -5.09 -8.91 -4.88
CA LEU A 87 -5.44 -10.16 -5.55
C LEU A 87 -6.82 -10.11 -6.19
N LEU A 88 -7.79 -9.46 -5.53
CA LEU A 88 -9.12 -9.28 -6.09
C LEU A 88 -9.09 -8.38 -7.33
N ALA A 89 -8.33 -7.28 -7.29
CA ALA A 89 -8.13 -6.40 -8.44
C ALA A 89 -7.43 -7.13 -9.62
N ALA A 90 -6.54 -8.08 -9.33
CA ALA A 90 -5.91 -8.96 -10.31
C ALA A 90 -6.82 -10.10 -10.82
N GLY A 91 -8.07 -10.20 -10.35
CA GLY A 91 -8.99 -11.29 -10.70
C GLY A 91 -8.69 -12.63 -10.01
N ARG A 92 -7.69 -12.70 -9.12
CA ARG A 92 -7.24 -13.91 -8.38
C ARG A 92 -8.12 -14.18 -7.16
N LYS A 93 -9.41 -14.42 -7.40
CA LYS A 93 -10.46 -14.50 -6.36
C LYS A 93 -10.20 -15.56 -5.28
N ALA A 94 -9.64 -16.72 -5.65
CA ALA A 94 -9.38 -17.81 -4.70
C ALA A 94 -8.32 -17.39 -3.67
N GLU A 95 -7.23 -16.80 -4.13
CA GLU A 95 -6.14 -16.32 -3.28
C GLU A 95 -6.56 -15.10 -2.46
N ALA A 96 -7.35 -14.20 -3.06
CA ALA A 96 -7.93 -13.06 -2.35
C ALA A 96 -8.75 -13.51 -1.13
N ARG A 97 -9.58 -14.56 -1.29
CA ARG A 97 -10.34 -15.17 -0.18
C ARG A 97 -9.44 -15.79 0.87
N ALA A 98 -8.37 -16.47 0.47
CA ALA A 98 -7.42 -17.06 1.41
C ALA A 98 -6.79 -15.98 2.30
N MET A 99 -6.29 -14.89 1.71
CA MET A 99 -5.70 -13.77 2.45
C MET A 99 -6.72 -13.04 3.33
N PHE A 100 -7.97 -12.91 2.87
CA PHE A 100 -9.03 -12.31 3.70
C PHE A 100 -9.34 -13.15 4.94
N ARG A 101 -9.34 -14.49 4.83
CA ARG A 101 -9.49 -15.36 6.00
C ARG A 101 -8.34 -15.18 7.00
N THR A 102 -7.10 -15.08 6.51
CA THR A 102 -5.93 -14.77 7.36
C THR A 102 -6.07 -13.43 8.07
N TYR A 103 -6.63 -12.42 7.40
CA TYR A 103 -6.93 -11.14 8.04
C TYR A 103 -8.00 -11.30 9.15
N LEU A 104 -9.08 -12.04 8.89
CA LEU A 104 -10.15 -12.25 9.86
C LEU A 104 -9.70 -13.05 11.08
N SER A 105 -8.90 -14.10 10.90
CA SER A 105 -8.39 -14.89 12.02
C SER A 105 -7.55 -14.02 12.96
N ARG A 106 -6.65 -13.21 12.40
CA ARG A 106 -5.77 -12.32 13.20
C ARG A 106 -6.51 -11.20 13.91
N ARG A 107 -7.67 -10.76 13.40
CA ARG A 107 -8.49 -9.71 14.03
C ARG A 107 -9.40 -10.27 15.13
N GLY A 108 -9.73 -11.56 15.08
CA GLY A 108 -10.56 -12.22 16.08
C GLY A 108 -9.79 -12.70 17.31
N ASP A 109 -8.46 -12.65 17.26
CA ASP A 109 -7.54 -13.04 18.34
C ASP A 109 -7.12 -11.85 19.23
N ASP A 110 -7.60 -10.63 18.94
CA ASP A 110 -7.44 -9.37 19.71
C ASP A 110 -8.73 -9.04 20.50
#